data_AF-A0A1H1G8B4-F1
#
_entry.id   AF-A0A1H1G8B4-F1
#
_cell.length_a   1.000
_cell.length_b   1.000
_cell.length_c   1.000
_cell.angle_alpha   90.00
_cell.angle_beta   90.00
_cell.angle_gamma   90.00
#
_symmetry.space_group_name_H-M   'P 1'
#
loop_
_entity.id
_entity.type
_entity.pdbx_description
1 polymer ?
#
loop_
_entity_poly.entity_id
_entity_poly.type
_entity_poly.pdbx_seq_one_letter_code
_entity_poly.pdbx_strand_id
1 'polypeptide(L)'
;MGLFLWIIIIGICIILLASLVDFIRGGRLRVNIQMRESRFSAEIFYTLLVIYLIVILGFGLIYFILSINNILLVENGELRKVSVIGSISHSLYFSGVTLLTIGYGDITPIGVGRFIALVQAIIGYILPTAFVLRLVQSNQENRDE
;
A
#
# COMPACT_ATOMS: atom_id res chain seq x y z
N MET A 1 9.44 24.71 6.80
CA MET A 1 8.33 23.73 6.80
C MET A 1 8.49 22.61 5.78
N GLY A 2 9.00 22.88 4.55
CA GLY A 2 9.10 21.85 3.50
C GLY A 2 9.99 20.65 3.84
N LEU A 3 11.23 20.88 4.28
CA LEU A 3 12.25 19.83 4.46
C LEU A 3 11.84 18.74 5.47
N PHE A 4 11.14 19.13 6.54
CA PHE A 4 10.61 18.21 7.54
C PHE A 4 9.55 17.25 6.98
N LEU A 5 8.66 17.74 6.10
CA LEU A 5 7.65 16.91 5.44
C LEU A 5 8.28 15.90 4.49
N TRP A 6 9.34 16.29 3.77
CA TRP A 6 10.10 15.38 2.91
C TRP A 6 10.78 14.25 3.72
N ILE A 7 11.29 14.54 4.91
CA ILE A 7 11.88 13.52 5.80
C ILE A 7 10.81 12.51 6.24
N ILE A 8 9.60 12.97 6.57
CA ILE A 8 8.48 12.08 6.94
C ILE A 8 8.10 11.18 5.76
N ILE A 9 7.99 11.74 4.54
CA ILE A 9 7.70 10.97 3.33
C ILE A 9 8.78 9.90 3.11
N ILE A 10 10.06 10.27 3.23
CA ILE A 10 11.18 9.32 3.07
C ILE A 10 11.09 8.20 4.11
N GLY A 11 10.79 8.52 5.37
CA GLY A 11 10.59 7.53 6.43
C GLY A 11 9.46 6.55 6.12
N ILE A 12 8.30 7.05 5.67
CA ILE A 12 7.16 6.22 5.25
C ILE A 12 7.56 5.32 4.07
N CYS A 13 8.22 5.88 3.05
CA CYS A 13 8.70 5.11 1.90
C CYS A 13 9.67 4.00 2.32
N ILE A 14 10.58 4.25 3.27
CA ILE A 14 11.49 3.23 3.80
C ILE A 14 10.71 2.11 4.49
N ILE A 15 9.72 2.44 5.32
CA ILE A 15 8.89 1.45 6.03
C ILE A 15 8.08 0.60 5.04
N LEU A 16 7.51 1.22 4.01
CA LEU A 16 6.75 0.54 2.96
C LEU A 16 7.66 -0.41 2.15
N LEU A 17 8.83 0.08 1.73
CA LEU A 17 9.80 -0.73 0.99
C LEU A 17 10.33 -1.90 1.83
N ALA A 18 10.63 -1.67 3.11
CA ALA A 18 11.05 -2.74 4.02
C ALA A 18 9.96 -3.81 4.15
N SER A 19 8.71 -3.39 4.38
CA SER A 19 7.56 -4.31 4.49
C SER A 19 7.32 -5.12 3.21
N LEU A 20 7.45 -4.48 2.04
CA LEU A 20 7.30 -5.16 0.74
C LEU A 20 8.46 -6.14 0.47
N VAL A 21 9.69 -5.74 0.79
CA VAL A 21 10.88 -6.59 0.63
C VAL A 21 10.81 -7.79 1.57
N ASP A 22 10.40 -7.61 2.82
CA ASP A 22 10.22 -8.71 3.77
C ASP A 22 9.17 -9.71 3.27
N PHE A 23 8.05 -9.21 2.72
CA PHE A 23 7.04 -10.07 2.10
C PHE A 23 7.56 -10.81 0.88
N ILE A 24 8.31 -10.17 -0.03
CA ILE A 24 8.79 -10.82 -1.25
C ILE A 24 9.91 -11.82 -0.94
N ARG A 25 10.84 -11.48 -0.03
CA ARG A 25 12.07 -12.27 0.24
C ARG A 25 11.86 -13.52 1.07
N GLY A 26 10.66 -13.82 1.52
CA GLY A 26 10.41 -15.05 2.26
C GLY A 26 9.93 -14.81 3.66
N GLY A 27 9.98 -13.58 4.17
CA GLY A 27 9.67 -13.28 5.56
C GLY A 27 10.38 -14.24 6.50
N ARG A 28 11.62 -13.92 6.86
CA ARG A 28 12.30 -14.40 8.08
C ARG A 28 11.51 -14.03 9.37
N LEU A 29 10.29 -13.51 9.23
CA LEU A 29 9.25 -13.50 10.24
C LEU A 29 8.75 -14.95 10.44
N ARG A 30 9.62 -15.80 11.02
CA ARG A 30 9.15 -16.92 11.84
C ARG A 30 8.30 -16.29 12.94
N VAL A 31 7.01 -16.14 12.70
CA VAL A 31 6.06 -16.11 13.81
C VAL A 31 6.28 -17.46 14.49
N ASN A 32 6.91 -17.41 15.65
CA ASN A 32 7.24 -18.55 16.50
C ASN A 32 5.95 -19.10 17.12
N ILE A 33 4.99 -19.51 16.29
CA ILE A 33 3.77 -20.18 16.70
C ILE A 33 3.73 -21.49 15.93
N GLN A 34 4.25 -22.48 16.63
CA GLN A 34 4.15 -23.90 16.33
C GLN A 34 2.69 -24.28 15.99
N MET A 35 2.54 -25.06 14.92
CA MET A 35 1.51 -26.10 14.67
C MET A 35 0.46 -25.89 13.56
N ARG A 36 0.56 -26.82 12.60
CA ARG A 36 -0.50 -27.62 11.95
C ARG A 36 -0.98 -27.15 10.57
N GLU A 37 -0.34 -27.69 9.54
CA GLU A 37 -0.78 -28.12 8.18
C GLU A 37 -1.99 -27.45 7.49
N SER A 38 -3.10 -27.18 8.19
CA SER A 38 -4.31 -26.55 7.63
C SER A 38 -4.37 -25.02 7.83
N ARG A 39 -3.47 -24.43 8.63
CA ARG A 39 -3.47 -22.98 8.94
C ARG A 39 -2.55 -22.12 8.07
N PHE A 40 -1.72 -22.75 7.25
CA PHE A 40 -0.70 -22.08 6.45
C PHE A 40 -1.29 -21.14 5.38
N SER A 41 -2.32 -21.57 4.65
CA SER A 41 -3.00 -20.71 3.66
C SER A 41 -3.68 -19.49 4.29
N ALA A 42 -4.23 -19.65 5.51
CA ALA A 42 -4.86 -18.56 6.24
C ALA A 42 -3.83 -17.53 6.76
N GLU A 43 -2.64 -17.99 7.14
CA GLU A 43 -1.53 -17.14 7.57
C GLU A 43 -1.04 -16.24 6.43
N ILE A 44 -0.73 -16.81 5.26
CA ILE A 44 -0.30 -16.02 4.09
C ILE A 44 -1.40 -15.02 3.70
N PHE A 45 -2.67 -15.43 3.74
CA PHE A 45 -3.79 -14.54 3.44
C PHE A 45 -3.89 -13.37 4.43
N TYR A 46 -3.71 -13.63 5.73
CA TYR A 46 -3.68 -12.58 6.74
C TYR A 46 -2.50 -11.63 6.55
N THR A 47 -1.30 -12.16 6.26
CA THR A 47 -0.12 -11.35 5.93
C THR A 47 -0.37 -10.46 4.72
N LEU A 48 -1.00 -10.98 3.67
CA LEU A 48 -1.36 -10.20 2.49
C LEU A 48 -2.30 -9.03 2.86
N LEU A 49 -3.36 -9.30 3.64
CA LEU A 49 -4.31 -8.28 4.08
C LEU A 49 -3.61 -7.18 4.88
N VAL A 50 -2.74 -7.54 5.83
CA VAL A 50 -1.95 -6.58 6.61
C VAL A 50 -1.06 -5.73 5.71
N ILE A 51 -0.42 -6.31 4.69
CA ILE A 51 0.41 -5.56 3.74
C ILE A 51 -0.43 -4.59 2.92
N TYR A 52 -1.60 -5.01 2.42
CA TYR A 52 -2.53 -4.11 1.74
C TYR A 52 -2.88 -2.93 2.64
N LEU A 53 -3.23 -3.15 3.91
CA LEU A 53 -3.52 -2.07 4.85
C LEU A 53 -2.32 -1.13 5.05
N ILE A 54 -1.12 -1.67 5.25
CA ILE A 54 0.11 -0.88 5.41
C ILE A 54 0.36 -0.01 4.16
N VAL A 55 0.23 -0.57 2.96
CA VAL A 55 0.43 0.16 1.71
C VAL A 55 -0.65 1.23 1.52
N ILE A 56 -1.93 0.92 1.80
CA ILE A 56 -3.02 1.91 1.73
C ILE A 56 -2.75 3.07 2.68
N LEU A 57 -2.40 2.79 3.93
CA LEU A 57 -2.11 3.80 4.94
C LEU A 57 -0.88 4.63 4.56
N GLY A 58 0.21 3.99 4.15
CA GLY A 58 1.46 4.68 3.80
C GLY A 58 1.30 5.59 2.59
N PHE A 59 0.74 5.10 1.48
CA PHE A 59 0.45 5.96 0.32
C PHE A 59 -0.62 7.00 0.63
N GLY A 60 -1.63 6.66 1.44
CA GLY A 60 -2.65 7.61 1.88
C GLY A 60 -2.06 8.79 2.67
N LEU A 61 -1.07 8.53 3.53
CA LEU A 61 -0.31 9.59 4.21
C LEU A 61 0.53 10.42 3.23
N ILE A 62 1.17 9.79 2.24
CA ILE A 62 1.91 10.51 1.19
C ILE A 62 0.99 11.47 0.44
N TYR A 63 -0.19 11.01 0.00
CA TYR A 63 -1.17 11.85 -0.68
C TYR A 63 -1.74 12.93 0.23
N PHE A 64 -1.93 12.64 1.52
CA PHE A 64 -2.38 13.63 2.49
C PHE A 64 -1.37 14.75 2.67
N ILE A 65 -0.09 14.43 2.80
CA ILE A 65 0.99 15.43 2.87
C ILE A 65 1.03 16.27 1.59
N LEU A 66 0.89 15.63 0.42
CA LEU A 66 0.83 16.31 -0.88
C LEU A 66 -0.42 17.21 -1.01
N SER A 67 -1.54 16.79 -0.46
CA SER A 67 -2.80 17.56 -0.42
C SER A 67 -2.66 18.83 0.42
N ILE A 68 -2.07 18.75 1.62
CA ILE A 68 -1.84 19.91 2.49
C ILE A 68 -0.97 20.98 1.82
N ASN A 69 -0.07 20.57 0.92
CA ASN A 69 0.78 21.50 0.17
C ASN A 69 0.05 22.19 -1.02
N ASN A 70 -1.27 22.00 -1.17
CA ASN A 70 -2.10 22.46 -2.30
C ASN A 70 -1.69 21.88 -3.67
N ILE A 71 -0.97 20.74 -3.69
CA ILE A 71 -0.36 20.26 -4.92
C ILE A 71 -1.28 19.32 -5.70
N LEU A 72 -2.31 18.70 -5.11
CA LEU A 72 -2.67 17.38 -5.63
C LEU A 72 -4.10 16.83 -5.65
N LEU A 73 -5.11 17.47 -5.07
CA LEU A 73 -6.47 16.91 -5.10
C LEU A 73 -7.44 17.93 -5.69
N VAL A 74 -7.90 17.66 -6.92
CA VAL A 74 -9.00 18.37 -7.55
C VAL A 74 -10.21 17.45 -7.45
N GLU A 75 -11.22 17.88 -6.71
CA GLU A 75 -12.51 17.20 -6.63
C GLU A 75 -13.47 17.96 -7.55
N ASN A 76 -13.99 17.29 -8.59
CA ASN A 76 -14.95 17.88 -9.55
C ASN A 76 -14.50 19.18 -10.28
N GLY A 77 -13.20 19.42 -10.42
CA GLY A 77 -12.68 20.58 -11.16
C GLY A 77 -12.49 21.86 -10.35
N GLU A 78 -12.81 21.86 -9.04
CA GLU A 78 -12.58 23.02 -8.17
C GLU A 78 -11.66 22.68 -6.99
N LEU A 79 -10.78 23.63 -6.64
CA LEU A 79 -9.95 23.57 -5.43
C LEU A 79 -10.84 23.82 -4.20
N ARG A 80 -11.56 22.80 -3.74
CA ARG A 80 -12.29 22.90 -2.47
C ARG A 80 -11.29 22.85 -1.33
N LYS A 81 -11.30 23.88 -0.47
CA LYS A 81 -10.64 23.82 0.85
C LYS A 81 -11.40 22.84 1.73
N VAL A 82 -11.10 21.54 1.59
CA VAL A 82 -11.62 20.51 2.48
C VAL A 82 -10.97 20.68 3.85
N SER A 83 -11.69 20.38 4.93
CA SER A 83 -11.09 20.36 6.26
C SER A 83 -9.91 19.37 6.30
N VAL A 84 -9.02 19.53 7.28
CA VAL A 84 -7.87 18.61 7.46
C VAL A 84 -8.34 17.15 7.56
N ILE A 85 -9.46 16.92 8.25
CA ILE A 85 -10.07 15.59 8.40
C ILE A 85 -10.57 15.06 7.06
N GLY A 86 -11.23 15.89 6.25
CA GLY A 86 -11.67 15.48 4.91
C GLY A 86 -10.48 15.15 4.01
N SER A 87 -9.40 15.94 4.06
CA SER A 87 -8.19 15.69 3.27
C SER A 87 -7.54 14.33 3.58
N ILE A 88 -7.55 13.90 4.85
CA ILE A 88 -7.09 12.56 5.25
C ILE A 88 -7.97 11.48 4.62
N SER A 89 -9.29 11.61 4.75
CA SER A 89 -10.26 10.64 4.22
C SER A 89 -10.16 10.50 2.70
N HIS A 90 -10.11 11.61 1.96
CA HIS A 90 -9.95 11.60 0.50
C HIS A 90 -8.62 10.97 0.07
N SER A 91 -7.54 11.23 0.81
CA SER A 91 -6.21 10.68 0.50
C SER A 91 -6.13 9.17 0.76
N LEU A 92 -6.72 8.69 1.86
CA LEU A 92 -6.83 7.27 2.16
C LEU A 92 -7.73 6.54 1.16
N TYR A 93 -8.86 7.14 0.82
CA TYR A 93 -9.76 6.62 -0.19
C TYR A 93 -9.07 6.52 -1.56
N PHE A 94 -8.42 7.60 -2.02
CA PHE A 94 -7.65 7.61 -3.27
C PHE A 94 -6.56 6.53 -3.29
N SER A 95 -5.83 6.38 -2.18
CA SER A 95 -4.83 5.32 -2.02
C SER A 95 -5.45 3.92 -2.14
N GLY A 96 -6.57 3.67 -1.47
CA GLY A 96 -7.28 2.39 -1.54
C GLY A 96 -7.75 2.05 -2.96
N VAL A 97 -8.46 2.97 -3.62
CA VAL A 97 -8.99 2.74 -4.98
C VAL A 97 -7.88 2.62 -6.02
N THR A 98 -6.73 3.26 -5.81
CA THR A 98 -5.55 3.15 -6.69
C THR A 98 -4.85 1.81 -6.49
N LEU A 99 -4.58 1.42 -5.24
CA LEU A 99 -3.91 0.15 -4.93
C LEU A 99 -4.73 -1.06 -5.38
N LEU A 100 -6.05 -0.99 -5.19
CA LEU A 100 -6.98 -2.04 -5.62
C LEU A 100 -7.34 -1.94 -7.10
N THR A 101 -6.76 -0.98 -7.84
CA THR A 101 -6.99 -0.77 -9.28
C THR A 101 -8.44 -0.49 -9.66
N ILE A 102 -9.26 -0.01 -8.71
CA ILE A 102 -10.67 0.35 -8.93
C ILE A 102 -10.75 1.67 -9.70
N GLY A 103 -10.03 2.70 -9.24
CA GLY A 103 -9.87 3.96 -9.94
C GLY A 103 -11.15 4.64 -10.44
N TYR A 104 -12.11 4.94 -9.56
CA TYR A 104 -13.40 5.54 -9.92
C TYR A 104 -13.31 6.87 -10.70
N GLY A 105 -12.18 7.58 -10.61
CA GLY A 105 -11.92 8.82 -11.35
C GLY A 105 -12.55 10.08 -10.74
N ASP A 106 -13.16 9.95 -9.57
CA ASP A 106 -13.67 11.04 -8.73
C ASP A 106 -12.55 11.89 -8.11
N ILE A 107 -11.43 11.27 -7.79
CA ILE A 107 -10.20 11.92 -7.35
C ILE A 107 -9.09 11.60 -8.33
N THR A 108 -8.44 12.64 -8.87
CA THR A 108 -7.35 12.48 -9.83
C THR A 108 -6.07 13.14 -9.35
N PRO A 109 -4.91 12.44 -9.45
CA PRO A 109 -3.64 13.04 -9.08
C PRO A 109 -3.14 13.97 -10.19
N ILE A 110 -2.48 15.06 -9.80
CA ILE A 110 -1.87 16.05 -10.69
C ILE A 110 -0.37 16.22 -10.39
N GLY A 111 0.42 16.68 -11.37
CA GLY A 111 1.86 16.84 -11.19
C GLY A 111 2.56 15.56 -10.72
N VAL A 112 3.38 15.66 -9.65
CA VAL A 112 4.22 14.56 -9.13
C VAL A 112 3.39 13.38 -8.61
N GLY A 113 2.17 13.61 -8.11
CA GLY A 113 1.36 12.51 -7.58
C GLY A 113 0.88 11.54 -8.66
N ARG A 114 0.92 11.90 -9.95
CA ARG A 114 0.69 10.95 -11.05
C ARG A 114 1.75 9.86 -11.08
N PHE A 115 3.01 10.24 -10.88
CA PHE A 115 4.11 9.29 -10.81
C PHE A 115 3.99 8.38 -9.57
N ILE A 116 3.61 8.95 -8.43
CA ILE A 116 3.37 8.19 -7.19
C ILE A 116 2.22 7.19 -7.37
N ALA A 117 1.11 7.62 -8.00
CA ALA A 117 -0.02 6.75 -8.30
C ALA A 117 0.34 5.61 -9.26
N LEU A 118 1.18 5.86 -10.26
CA LEU A 118 1.70 4.81 -11.14
C LEU A 118 2.51 3.77 -10.36
N VAL A 119 3.42 4.21 -9.48
CA VAL A 119 4.20 3.29 -8.64
C VAL A 119 3.28 2.48 -7.72
N GLN A 120 2.27 3.12 -7.12
CA GLN A 120 1.31 2.44 -6.27
C GLN A 120 0.50 1.38 -7.04
N ALA A 121 0.04 1.71 -8.26
CA ALA A 121 -0.71 0.78 -9.09
C ALA A 121 0.14 -0.44 -9.47
N ILE A 122 1.43 -0.26 -9.77
CA ILE A 122 2.37 -1.36 -10.02
C ILE A 122 2.47 -2.28 -8.79
N ILE A 123 2.59 -1.72 -7.58
CA ILE A 123 2.60 -2.50 -6.33
C ILE A 123 1.28 -3.27 -6.17
N GLY A 124 0.15 -2.63 -6.47
CA GLY A 124 -1.18 -3.24 -6.43
C GLY A 124 -1.32 -4.48 -7.31
N TYR A 125 -0.68 -4.48 -8.48
CA TYR A 125 -0.62 -5.64 -9.37
C TYR A 125 0.36 -6.73 -8.90
N ILE A 126 1.51 -6.35 -8.34
CA ILE A 126 2.56 -7.30 -7.94
C ILE A 126 2.18 -8.10 -6.68
N LEU A 127 1.51 -7.46 -5.71
CA LEU A 127 1.14 -8.09 -4.44
C LEU A 127 0.32 -9.39 -4.59
N PRO A 128 -0.80 -9.43 -5.34
CA PRO A 128 -1.60 -10.65 -5.48
C PRO A 128 -0.86 -11.71 -6.29
N THR A 129 -0.05 -11.33 -7.29
CA THR A 129 0.81 -12.28 -8.02
C THR A 129 1.85 -12.92 -7.10
N ALA A 130 2.53 -12.12 -6.27
CA ALA A 130 3.49 -12.61 -5.30
C ALA A 130 2.83 -13.55 -4.26
N PHE A 131 1.60 -13.24 -3.83
CA PHE A 131 0.81 -14.12 -2.97
C PHE A 131 0.55 -15.48 -3.62
N VAL A 132 0.08 -15.51 -4.87
CA VAL A 132 -0.19 -16.77 -5.59
C VAL A 132 1.10 -17.60 -5.74
N LEU A 133 2.22 -16.96 -6.10
CA LEU A 133 3.50 -17.64 -6.21
C LEU A 133 3.94 -18.28 -4.89
N ARG A 134 3.77 -17.59 -3.77
CA ARG A 134 4.04 -18.14 -2.43
C ARG A 134 3.16 -19.33 -2.10
N LEU A 135 1.85 -19.22 -2.37
CA LEU A 135 0.89 -20.29 -2.11
C LEU A 135 1.19 -21.54 -2.94
N VAL A 136 1.65 -21.37 -4.18
CA VAL A 136 2.06 -22.49 -5.04
C VAL A 136 3.36 -23.13 -4.53
N GLN A 137 4.38 -22.32 -4.18
CA GLN A 137 5.65 -22.83 -3.67
C GLN A 137 5.47 -23.63 -2.39
N SER A 138 4.67 -23.16 -1.45
CA SER A 138 4.41 -23.89 -0.21
C SER A 138 3.67 -25.20 -0.42
N ASN A 139 2.77 -25.26 -1.41
CA ASN A 139 2.07 -26.50 -1.74
C ASN A 139 2.99 -27.53 -2.41
N GLN A 140 4.10 -27.11 -3.03
CA GLN A 140 5.12 -28.01 -3.58
C GLN A 140 6.01 -28.57 -2.46
N GLU A 141 6.43 -27.72 -1.52
CA GLU A 141 7.25 -28.13 -0.37
C GLU A 141 6.55 -29.21 0.47
N ASN A 142 5.25 -29.06 0.74
CA ASN A 142 4.43 -30.07 1.44
C ASN A 142 4.22 -31.39 0.66
N ARG A 143 4.53 -31.45 -0.65
CA ARG A 143 4.39 -32.68 -1.46
C ARG A 143 5.68 -33.50 -1.53
N ASP A 144 6.81 -32.87 -1.24
CA ASP A 144 8.14 -33.48 -1.29
C ASP A 144 8.60 -33.99 0.08
N GLU A 145 7.85 -33.72 1.15
CA GLU A 145 7.93 -34.35 2.49
C GLU A 145 6.99 -35.56 2.63
#